data_AF-A0A7C1F3H2-F1
#
_entry.id   AF-A0A7C1F3H2-F1
#
_cell.length_a   1.000
_cell.length_b   1.000
_cell.length_c   1.000
_cell.angle_alpha   90.00
_cell.angle_beta   90.00
_cell.angle_gamma   90.00
#
_symmetry.space_group_name_H-M   'P 1'
#
loop_
_entity.id
_entity.type
_entity.pdbx_description
1 polymer ?
#
loop_
_entity_poly.entity_id
_entity_poly.type
_entity_poly.pdbx_seq_one_letter_code
_entity_poly.pdbx_strand_id
1 'polypeptide(L)'
;MTGDYPVSGFTGRAKPVFDLDPVHTLKLITELNNGLEIEAMGKTQKLQPTDFFAGCAVSPFKRDEAEQMVQYFKLKKKVEAGAKFIIPQLGYDIRKFHELIQFVRENGWDIPVIGNVYILPYGAAKLMYENKVPGCVVTKELLSVLEKEKDAPDKGKQARLDRAAKMYGFFKGMGYDGVHIGGHGVKLEEVEYIIDKGEEFAKNWMDYVHEFQFPMPNGFYYYEKDEKTGLNTKTPTNRKNRPLDTTVPAMYSFNRFMHELMFEPGKGLFGMMRSIVKSIDGSSMEHAFTRFEHLIKVVLFDCENCGDCALFELAFLCPMSQCPKKQRNGACGGSFEGWCEVYPNKKKCIYVRAYARLKKYGEEETLRDIYVPPANWDFYHTASWINFFLGRDHVGRRLGVPYVPPKKSSK
;
A
#
# COMPACT_ATOMS: atom_id res chain seq x y z
N MET A 1 5.11 -2.16 8.66
CA MET A 1 3.71 -1.67 8.48
C MET A 1 3.73 -0.18 8.11
N THR A 2 2.62 0.43 7.66
CA THR A 2 2.61 1.88 7.32
C THR A 2 2.56 2.76 8.57
N GLY A 3 1.89 2.30 9.63
CA GLY A 3 1.58 3.11 10.81
C GLY A 3 0.26 3.87 10.66
N ASP A 4 -0.35 4.20 11.79
CA ASP A 4 -1.61 4.96 11.86
C ASP A 4 -1.37 6.46 11.78
N TYR A 5 -2.36 7.19 11.31
CA TYR A 5 -2.27 8.65 11.26
C TYR A 5 -2.49 9.22 12.67
N PRO A 6 -1.61 10.11 13.17
CA PRO A 6 -1.78 10.69 14.50
C PRO A 6 -3.03 11.55 14.55
N VAL A 7 -3.91 11.29 15.52
CA VAL A 7 -5.14 12.05 15.77
C VAL A 7 -5.08 12.92 17.03
N SER A 8 -4.15 12.63 17.94
CA SER A 8 -3.92 13.32 19.22
C SER A 8 -2.42 13.55 19.49
N GLY A 9 -2.07 14.18 20.62
CA GLY A 9 -0.69 14.44 21.04
C GLY A 9 -0.62 15.43 22.21
N PHE A 10 0.60 15.75 22.67
CA PHE A 10 0.83 16.76 23.71
C PHE A 10 0.48 18.14 23.18
N THR A 11 -0.44 18.84 23.86
CA THR A 11 -0.98 20.18 23.51
C THR A 11 -1.55 20.34 22.10
N GLY A 12 -1.75 19.24 21.36
CA GLY A 12 -2.26 19.25 20.00
C GLY A 12 -1.88 17.99 19.24
N ARG A 13 -2.24 17.92 17.96
CA ARG A 13 -1.91 16.78 17.10
C ARG A 13 -0.43 16.80 16.73
N ALA A 14 0.28 15.70 16.96
CA ALA A 14 1.68 15.57 16.55
C ALA A 14 1.84 15.57 15.01
N LYS A 15 3.04 15.96 14.54
CA LYS A 15 3.38 15.91 13.11
C LYS A 15 3.36 14.45 12.62
N PRO A 16 2.62 14.12 11.54
CA PRO A 16 2.72 12.81 10.90
C PRO A 16 4.10 12.66 10.24
N VAL A 17 4.87 11.63 10.64
CA VAL A 17 6.18 11.32 10.06
C VAL A 17 6.07 10.02 9.26
N PHE A 18 6.12 10.14 7.94
CA PHE A 18 6.05 9.03 6.99
C PHE A 18 7.12 9.17 5.90
N ASP A 19 8.36 9.36 6.32
CA ASP A 19 9.49 9.58 5.42
C ASP A 19 9.86 8.31 4.65
N LEU A 20 9.87 7.18 5.36
CA LEU A 20 9.97 5.85 4.78
C LEU A 20 8.59 5.20 4.76
N ASP A 21 8.18 4.71 3.59
CA ASP A 21 7.04 3.83 3.48
C ASP A 21 7.46 2.37 3.76
N PRO A 22 6.52 1.43 3.94
CA PRO A 22 6.87 0.06 4.31
C PRO A 22 7.77 -0.66 3.31
N VAL A 23 7.73 -0.29 2.03
CA VAL A 23 8.61 -0.87 1.00
C VAL A 23 10.02 -0.34 1.21
N HIS A 24 10.18 0.97 1.48
CA HIS A 24 11.47 1.55 1.85
C HIS A 24 12.06 0.91 3.10
N THR A 25 11.25 0.72 4.14
CA THR A 25 11.72 0.11 5.40
C THR A 25 12.18 -1.32 5.20
N LEU A 26 11.45 -2.14 4.42
CA LEU A 26 11.87 -3.49 4.08
C LEU A 26 13.18 -3.49 3.30
N LYS A 27 13.30 -2.62 2.30
CA LYS A 27 14.53 -2.49 1.52
C LYS A 27 15.71 -2.09 2.41
N LEU A 28 15.54 -1.10 3.29
CA LEU A 28 16.56 -0.70 4.25
C LEU A 28 16.99 -1.86 5.15
N ILE A 29 16.04 -2.64 5.68
CA ILE A 29 16.36 -3.82 6.50
C ILE A 29 17.15 -4.85 5.68
N THR A 30 16.75 -5.10 4.43
CA THR A 30 17.47 -6.01 3.53
C THR A 30 18.91 -5.54 3.28
N GLU A 31 19.12 -4.25 3.02
CA GLU A 31 20.47 -3.69 2.87
C GLU A 31 21.28 -3.78 4.16
N LEU A 32 20.67 -3.52 5.33
CA LEU A 32 21.33 -3.68 6.63
C LEU A 32 21.77 -5.14 6.87
N ASN A 33 20.91 -6.10 6.54
CA ASN A 33 21.24 -7.52 6.63
C ASN A 33 22.38 -7.93 5.68
N ASN A 34 22.57 -7.22 4.57
CA ASN A 34 23.68 -7.46 3.63
C ASN A 34 24.97 -6.71 4.00
N GLY A 35 24.94 -5.93 5.09
CA GLY A 35 25.98 -4.97 5.46
C GLY A 35 25.90 -3.73 4.57
N LEU A 36 24.97 -2.83 4.88
CA LEU A 36 24.71 -1.60 4.13
C LEU A 36 26.00 -0.81 3.92
N GLU A 37 26.24 -0.37 2.68
CA GLU A 37 27.34 0.54 2.35
C GLU A 37 26.93 2.00 2.58
N ILE A 38 27.76 2.75 3.30
CA ILE A 38 27.57 4.16 3.57
C ILE A 38 28.83 4.95 3.21
N GLU A 39 28.64 6.19 2.78
CA GLU A 39 29.74 7.14 2.62
C GLU A 39 29.99 7.85 3.95
N ALA A 40 31.18 7.66 4.53
CA ALA A 40 31.57 8.30 5.78
C ALA A 40 33.02 8.76 5.71
N MET A 41 33.24 10.07 5.92
CA MET A 41 34.55 10.74 5.80
C MET A 41 35.22 10.55 4.43
N GLY A 42 34.44 10.57 3.34
CA GLY A 42 34.94 10.42 1.98
C GLY A 42 35.43 9.00 1.64
N LYS A 43 35.03 8.00 2.42
CA LYS A 43 35.28 6.58 2.16
C LYS A 43 33.98 5.81 2.25
N THR A 44 33.80 4.87 1.34
CA THR A 44 32.76 3.84 1.44
C THR A 44 33.10 2.90 2.60
N GLN A 45 32.19 2.79 3.56
CA GLN A 45 32.28 1.87 4.69
C GLN A 45 31.13 0.89 4.62
N LYS A 46 31.44 -0.40 4.74
CA LYS A 46 30.44 -1.45 4.84
C LYS A 46 30.12 -1.68 6.31
N LEU A 47 28.85 -1.50 6.68
CA LEU A 47 28.39 -1.77 8.04
C LEU A 47 28.44 -3.27 8.36
N GLN A 48 28.52 -3.60 9.65
CA GLN A 48 28.36 -4.98 10.10
C GLN A 48 26.95 -5.48 9.70
N PRO A 49 26.85 -6.63 9.01
CA PRO A 49 25.57 -7.23 8.67
C PRO A 49 24.68 -7.44 9.89
N THR A 50 23.40 -7.12 9.76
CA THR A 50 22.37 -7.44 10.75
C THR A 50 21.68 -8.77 10.44
N ASP A 51 20.81 -9.25 11.34
CA ASP A 51 20.04 -10.48 11.15
C ASP A 51 18.54 -10.29 11.50
N PHE A 52 17.90 -9.31 10.84
CA PHE A 52 16.47 -9.06 11.03
C PHE A 52 15.61 -9.98 10.15
N PHE A 53 14.61 -10.63 10.74
CA PHE A 53 13.59 -11.39 10.02
C PHE A 53 12.33 -10.55 9.79
N ALA A 54 12.35 -9.67 8.78
CA ALA A 54 11.30 -8.69 8.56
C ALA A 54 10.10 -9.24 7.77
N GLY A 55 8.89 -9.12 8.33
CA GLY A 55 7.64 -9.44 7.65
C GLY A 55 6.88 -8.22 7.13
N CYS A 56 5.82 -8.47 6.37
CA CYS A 56 4.97 -7.41 5.83
C CYS A 56 3.48 -7.67 6.01
N ALA A 57 2.70 -6.58 6.03
CA ALA A 57 1.25 -6.64 6.13
C ALA A 57 0.57 -6.34 4.78
N VAL A 58 -0.57 -6.96 4.49
CA VAL A 58 -1.42 -6.67 3.32
C VAL A 58 -2.89 -6.66 3.72
N SER A 59 -3.72 -5.78 3.15
CA SER A 59 -5.16 -5.79 3.41
C SER A 59 -5.90 -6.30 2.17
N PRO A 60 -6.34 -7.57 2.13
CA PRO A 60 -7.13 -8.11 1.01
C PRO A 60 -8.62 -7.73 1.10
N PHE A 61 -9.04 -7.02 2.15
CA PHE A 61 -10.43 -6.65 2.39
C PHE A 61 -10.73 -5.29 1.78
N LYS A 62 -10.94 -5.28 0.47
CA LYS A 62 -11.24 -4.08 -0.32
C LYS A 62 -12.47 -4.29 -1.18
N ARG A 63 -13.33 -3.26 -1.23
CA ARG A 63 -14.57 -3.28 -2.00
C ARG A 63 -14.33 -3.01 -3.48
N ASP A 64 -13.51 -2.01 -3.78
CA ASP A 64 -13.33 -1.49 -5.13
C ASP A 64 -12.14 -2.16 -5.83
N GLU A 65 -12.17 -2.28 -7.17
CA GLU A 65 -11.11 -2.94 -7.94
C GLU A 65 -9.77 -2.21 -7.77
N ALA A 66 -9.77 -0.88 -7.98
CA ALA A 66 -8.59 -0.05 -7.80
C ALA A 66 -8.00 -0.20 -6.40
N GLU A 67 -8.85 -0.33 -5.38
CA GLU A 67 -8.42 -0.43 -4.00
C GLU A 67 -7.80 -1.79 -3.68
N GLN A 68 -8.37 -2.88 -4.20
CA GLN A 68 -7.80 -4.22 -4.09
C GLN A 68 -6.47 -4.33 -4.83
N MET A 69 -6.42 -3.92 -6.10
CA MET A 69 -5.26 -4.11 -6.96
C MET A 69 -4.04 -3.36 -6.45
N VAL A 70 -4.20 -2.14 -5.93
CA VAL A 70 -3.07 -1.38 -5.38
C VAL A 70 -2.51 -1.98 -4.09
N GLN A 71 -3.28 -2.79 -3.34
CA GLN A 71 -2.75 -3.58 -2.21
C GLN A 71 -1.85 -4.72 -2.71
N TYR A 72 -2.27 -5.42 -3.75
CA TYR A 72 -1.50 -6.50 -4.37
C TYR A 72 -0.27 -6.00 -5.12
N PHE A 73 -0.37 -4.85 -5.79
CA PHE A 73 0.79 -4.18 -6.38
C PHE A 73 1.81 -3.79 -5.32
N LYS A 74 1.37 -3.25 -4.17
CA LYS A 74 2.24 -2.96 -3.04
C LYS A 74 2.81 -4.23 -2.40
N LEU A 75 2.04 -5.32 -2.37
CA LEU A 75 2.51 -6.61 -1.85
C LEU A 75 3.69 -7.13 -2.67
N LYS A 76 3.60 -7.12 -4.01
CA LYS A 76 4.73 -7.47 -4.88
C LYS A 76 5.99 -6.69 -4.51
N LYS A 77 5.88 -5.36 -4.41
CA LYS A 77 7.01 -4.51 -4.03
C LYS A 77 7.57 -4.83 -2.64
N LYS A 78 6.74 -5.23 -1.69
CA LYS A 78 7.20 -5.65 -0.34
C LYS A 78 7.96 -6.96 -0.39
N VAL A 79 7.49 -7.94 -1.18
CA VAL A 79 8.18 -9.21 -1.40
C VAL A 79 9.53 -8.95 -2.07
N GLU A 80 9.54 -8.17 -3.16
CA GLU A 80 10.77 -7.78 -3.86
C GLU A 80 11.75 -6.97 -2.99
N ALA A 81 11.24 -6.21 -2.01
CA ALA A 81 12.07 -5.48 -1.05
C ALA A 81 12.65 -6.37 0.08
N GLY A 82 12.31 -7.67 0.10
CA GLY A 82 12.90 -8.66 1.01
C GLY A 82 12.04 -9.06 2.21
N ALA A 83 10.71 -8.88 2.14
CA ALA A 83 9.82 -9.46 3.16
C ALA A 83 10.04 -10.97 3.28
N LYS A 84 10.06 -11.48 4.52
CA LYS A 84 10.29 -12.89 4.87
C LYS A 84 9.03 -13.65 5.29
N PHE A 85 7.94 -12.93 5.57
CA PHE A 85 6.61 -13.51 5.80
C PHE A 85 5.53 -12.46 5.54
N ILE A 86 4.30 -12.90 5.33
CA ILE A 86 3.11 -12.06 5.10
C ILE A 86 2.09 -12.31 6.20
N ILE A 87 1.54 -11.23 6.77
CA ILE A 87 0.35 -11.29 7.64
C ILE A 87 -0.76 -10.43 7.02
N PRO A 88 -1.92 -10.99 6.68
CA PRO A 88 -3.05 -10.18 6.23
C PRO A 88 -3.65 -9.37 7.38
N GLN A 89 -4.28 -8.25 7.04
CA GLN A 89 -5.10 -7.48 7.96
C GLN A 89 -6.33 -8.30 8.40
N LEU A 90 -7.01 -7.86 9.45
CA LEU A 90 -8.22 -8.52 9.94
C LEU A 90 -9.40 -8.36 8.98
N GLY A 91 -10.12 -9.47 8.80
CA GLY A 91 -11.39 -9.54 8.10
C GLY A 91 -11.99 -10.93 8.27
N TYR A 92 -13.23 -11.10 7.83
CA TYR A 92 -14.03 -12.30 8.09
C TYR A 92 -14.66 -12.88 6.83
N ASP A 93 -14.24 -12.41 5.66
CA ASP A 93 -14.60 -13.01 4.38
C ASP A 93 -13.55 -14.06 4.00
N ILE A 94 -13.93 -15.33 4.10
CA ILE A 94 -13.00 -16.43 3.86
C ILE A 94 -12.51 -16.52 2.41
N ARG A 95 -13.32 -16.02 1.47
CA ARG A 95 -12.97 -15.97 0.05
C ARG A 95 -11.86 -14.96 -0.22
N LYS A 96 -11.75 -13.88 0.57
CA LYS A 96 -10.63 -12.92 0.50
C LYS A 96 -9.31 -13.46 1.03
N PHE A 97 -9.35 -14.34 2.03
CA PHE A 97 -8.15 -15.06 2.45
C PHE A 97 -7.72 -16.07 1.37
N HIS A 98 -8.66 -16.85 0.83
CA HIS A 98 -8.37 -17.75 -0.29
C HIS A 98 -7.81 -17.00 -1.52
N GLU A 99 -8.32 -15.80 -1.82
CA GLU A 99 -7.81 -14.92 -2.88
C GLU A 99 -6.35 -14.55 -2.65
N LEU A 100 -5.99 -14.15 -1.42
CA LEU A 100 -4.62 -13.77 -1.07
C LEU A 100 -3.63 -14.93 -1.26
N ILE A 101 -3.91 -16.11 -0.69
CA ILE A 101 -2.96 -17.23 -0.76
C ILE A 101 -2.79 -17.74 -2.20
N GLN A 102 -3.86 -17.75 -3.00
CA GLN A 102 -3.77 -18.05 -4.43
C GLN A 102 -2.94 -17.02 -5.18
N PHE A 103 -3.17 -15.73 -4.92
CA PHE A 103 -2.40 -14.65 -5.54
C PHE A 103 -0.91 -14.76 -5.25
N VAL A 104 -0.52 -15.07 -4.00
CA VAL A 104 0.88 -15.31 -3.61
C VAL A 104 1.48 -16.48 -4.41
N ARG A 105 0.77 -17.61 -4.47
CA ARG A 105 1.22 -18.83 -5.17
C ARG A 105 1.34 -18.65 -6.69
N GLU A 106 0.36 -18.00 -7.32
CA GLU A 106 0.36 -17.77 -8.77
C GLU A 106 1.48 -16.83 -9.23
N ASN A 107 1.91 -15.91 -8.36
CA ASN A 107 3.08 -15.06 -8.63
C ASN A 107 4.42 -15.77 -8.34
N GLY A 108 4.39 -17.04 -7.90
CA GLY A 108 5.59 -17.83 -7.62
C GLY A 108 6.39 -17.35 -6.41
N TRP A 109 5.74 -16.66 -5.46
CA TRP A 109 6.42 -16.16 -4.27
C TRP A 109 6.52 -17.26 -3.20
N ASP A 110 7.74 -17.75 -3.00
CA ASP A 110 8.06 -18.67 -1.90
C ASP A 110 8.28 -17.88 -0.60
N ILE A 111 7.17 -17.50 0.02
CA ILE A 111 7.15 -16.70 1.25
C ILE A 111 6.03 -17.18 2.17
N PRO A 112 6.33 -17.46 3.46
CA PRO A 112 5.32 -17.89 4.42
C PRO A 112 4.18 -16.88 4.56
N VAL A 113 2.94 -17.38 4.50
CA VAL A 113 1.72 -16.60 4.74
C VAL A 113 1.09 -17.06 6.05
N ILE A 114 1.02 -16.15 7.02
CA ILE A 114 0.50 -16.41 8.37
C ILE A 114 -0.89 -15.80 8.46
N GLY A 115 -1.92 -16.63 8.66
CA GLY A 115 -3.32 -16.19 8.79
C GLY A 115 -3.52 -15.34 10.04
N ASN A 116 -4.39 -14.34 9.99
CA ASN A 116 -4.62 -13.45 11.12
C ASN A 116 -5.98 -13.77 11.76
N VAL A 117 -5.95 -14.43 12.92
CA VAL A 117 -7.12 -14.84 13.71
C VAL A 117 -7.31 -13.85 14.84
N TYR A 118 -8.50 -13.25 14.93
CA TYR A 118 -8.82 -12.34 16.03
C TYR A 118 -10.08 -12.80 16.75
N ILE A 119 -9.95 -12.98 18.07
CA ILE A 119 -11.07 -13.33 18.96
C ILE A 119 -11.94 -12.09 19.10
N LEU A 120 -12.93 -11.94 18.23
CA LEU A 120 -13.67 -10.69 18.02
C LEU A 120 -14.81 -10.49 19.02
N PRO A 121 -14.69 -9.58 20.01
CA PRO A 121 -15.84 -9.15 20.79
C PRO A 121 -16.71 -8.17 20.01
N TYR A 122 -18.00 -8.09 20.36
CA TYR A 122 -18.96 -7.17 19.75
C TYR A 122 -18.49 -5.70 19.75
N GLY A 123 -17.89 -5.23 20.85
CA GLY A 123 -17.41 -3.84 20.95
C GLY A 123 -16.34 -3.50 19.90
N ALA A 124 -15.36 -4.38 19.70
CA ALA A 124 -14.34 -4.20 18.66
C ALA A 124 -14.95 -4.34 17.26
N ALA A 125 -15.87 -5.28 17.07
CA ALA A 125 -16.58 -5.46 15.81
C ALA A 125 -17.36 -4.21 15.39
N LYS A 126 -18.03 -3.56 16.34
CA LYS A 126 -18.76 -2.31 16.10
C LYS A 126 -17.83 -1.18 15.65
N LEU A 127 -16.66 -1.04 16.28
CA LEU A 127 -15.66 -0.05 15.85
C LEU A 127 -15.11 -0.33 14.44
N MET A 128 -14.91 -1.60 14.08
CA MET A 128 -14.48 -1.99 12.73
C MET A 128 -15.58 -1.73 11.69
N TYR A 129 -16.84 -2.08 12.00
CA TYR A 129 -17.99 -1.80 11.13
C TYR A 129 -18.19 -0.29 10.89
N GLU A 130 -18.01 0.53 11.93
CA GLU A 130 -18.06 2.00 11.84
C GLU A 130 -16.80 2.60 11.18
N ASN A 131 -15.87 1.77 10.69
CA ASN A 131 -14.58 2.15 10.10
C ASN A 131 -13.74 3.09 11.00
N LYS A 132 -13.84 2.91 12.33
CA LYS A 132 -13.00 3.60 13.33
C LYS A 132 -11.66 2.92 13.55
N VAL A 133 -11.49 1.70 13.04
CA VAL A 133 -10.21 0.96 13.00
C VAL A 133 -9.83 0.75 11.53
N PRO A 134 -9.06 1.67 10.92
CA PRO A 134 -8.81 1.65 9.48
C PRO A 134 -8.23 0.32 8.98
N GLY A 135 -8.84 -0.22 7.92
CA GLY A 135 -8.36 -1.41 7.23
C GLY A 135 -8.84 -2.75 7.81
N CYS A 136 -9.52 -2.75 8.96
CA CYS A 136 -10.19 -3.92 9.52
C CYS A 136 -11.67 -3.88 9.13
N VAL A 137 -12.17 -4.94 8.47
CA VAL A 137 -13.54 -4.95 7.93
C VAL A 137 -14.42 -5.94 8.68
N VAL A 138 -15.54 -5.44 9.21
CA VAL A 138 -16.67 -6.22 9.72
C VAL A 138 -17.90 -5.75 8.96
N THR A 139 -18.62 -6.67 8.32
CA THR A 139 -19.85 -6.32 7.58
C THR A 139 -21.03 -6.20 8.53
N LYS A 140 -22.15 -5.65 8.02
CA LYS A 140 -23.39 -5.52 8.81
C LYS A 140 -23.89 -6.89 9.26
N GLU A 141 -23.80 -7.89 8.38
CA GLU A 141 -24.24 -9.26 8.60
C GLU A 141 -23.50 -9.88 9.78
N LEU A 142 -22.16 -9.79 9.79
CA LEU A 142 -21.35 -10.29 10.91
C LEU A 142 -21.64 -9.51 12.20
N LEU A 143 -21.78 -8.18 12.13
CA LEU A 143 -22.12 -7.38 13.31
C LEU A 143 -23.45 -7.83 13.93
N SER A 144 -24.47 -8.11 13.11
CA SER A 144 -25.77 -8.62 13.57
C SER A 144 -25.69 -10.01 14.18
N VAL A 145 -24.78 -10.87 13.71
CA VAL A 145 -24.50 -12.17 14.36
C VAL A 145 -23.93 -11.95 15.77
N LEU A 146 -22.89 -11.12 15.88
CA LEU A 146 -22.25 -10.81 17.16
C LEU A 146 -23.18 -10.07 18.13
N GLU A 147 -24.12 -9.27 17.59
CA GLU A 147 -25.14 -8.58 18.37
C GLU A 147 -26.07 -9.57 19.08
N LYS A 148 -26.48 -10.65 18.40
CA LYS A 148 -27.30 -11.70 19.01
C LYS A 148 -26.50 -12.50 20.03
N GLU A 149 -25.25 -12.82 19.71
CA GLU A 149 -24.36 -13.59 20.59
C GLU A 149 -24.07 -12.87 21.90
N LYS A 150 -23.97 -11.52 21.89
CA LYS A 150 -23.68 -10.74 23.10
C LYS A 150 -24.77 -10.87 24.17
N ASP A 151 -25.99 -11.25 23.79
CA ASP A 151 -27.15 -11.38 24.68
C ASP A 151 -27.24 -12.78 25.32
N ALA A 152 -26.37 -13.72 24.92
CA ALA A 152 -26.26 -15.02 25.58
C ALA A 152 -25.69 -14.90 27.01
N PRO A 153 -25.91 -15.88 27.91
CA PRO A 153 -25.44 -15.83 29.30
C PRO A 153 -23.93 -15.61 29.45
N ASP A 154 -23.12 -16.17 28.54
CA ASP A 154 -21.66 -16.03 28.50
C ASP A 154 -21.19 -14.78 27.72
N LYS A 155 -22.14 -13.94 27.28
CA LYS A 155 -21.93 -12.76 26.43
C LYS A 155 -21.21 -13.10 25.12
N GLY A 156 -21.53 -14.25 24.54
CA GLY A 156 -21.01 -14.71 23.25
C GLY A 156 -19.54 -15.11 23.31
N LYS A 157 -19.07 -15.58 24.47
CA LYS A 157 -17.67 -15.98 24.66
C LYS A 157 -17.34 -17.25 23.90
N GLN A 158 -18.14 -18.29 24.04
CA GLN A 158 -17.89 -19.55 23.37
C GLN A 158 -17.98 -19.37 21.85
N ALA A 159 -19.01 -18.68 21.36
CA ALA A 159 -19.20 -18.43 19.94
C ALA A 159 -18.01 -17.73 19.26
N ARG A 160 -17.34 -16.77 19.95
CA ARG A 160 -16.13 -16.13 19.41
C ARG A 160 -14.89 -17.01 19.45
N LEU A 161 -14.77 -17.92 20.41
CA LEU A 161 -13.70 -18.92 20.43
C LEU A 161 -13.90 -19.95 19.32
N ASP A 162 -15.12 -20.46 19.14
CA ASP A 162 -15.47 -21.39 18.07
C ASP A 162 -15.21 -20.78 16.69
N ARG A 163 -15.54 -19.49 16.53
CA ARG A 163 -15.25 -18.77 15.29
C ARG A 163 -13.76 -18.65 15.03
N ALA A 164 -12.96 -18.33 16.05
CA ALA A 164 -11.51 -18.26 15.93
C ALA A 164 -10.89 -19.63 15.60
N ALA A 165 -11.40 -20.72 16.21
CA ALA A 165 -11.01 -22.08 15.90
C ALA A 165 -11.36 -22.48 14.45
N LYS A 166 -12.54 -22.10 13.93
CA LYS A 166 -12.88 -22.31 12.51
C LYS A 166 -11.95 -21.53 11.58
N MET A 167 -11.60 -20.28 11.91
CA MET A 167 -10.61 -19.51 11.15
C MET A 167 -9.24 -20.21 11.12
N TYR A 168 -8.78 -20.74 12.26
CA TYR A 168 -7.59 -21.60 12.32
C TYR A 168 -7.71 -22.76 11.33
N GLY A 169 -8.82 -23.51 11.39
CA GLY A 169 -9.08 -24.66 10.53
C GLY A 169 -9.05 -24.30 9.05
N PHE A 170 -9.64 -23.16 8.66
CA PHE A 170 -9.58 -22.68 7.28
C PHE A 170 -8.17 -22.32 6.83
N PHE A 171 -7.40 -21.61 7.65
CA PHE A 171 -6.02 -21.23 7.29
C PHE A 171 -5.16 -22.47 7.07
N LYS A 172 -5.23 -23.44 7.98
CA LYS A 172 -4.54 -24.73 7.83
C LYS A 172 -5.02 -25.48 6.58
N GLY A 173 -6.33 -25.55 6.38
CA GLY A 173 -6.97 -26.23 5.24
C GLY A 173 -6.62 -25.63 3.87
N MET A 174 -6.46 -24.31 3.79
CA MET A 174 -6.01 -23.60 2.57
C MET A 174 -4.50 -23.69 2.34
N GLY A 175 -3.74 -24.16 3.33
CA GLY A 175 -2.27 -24.26 3.30
C GLY A 175 -1.56 -22.94 3.60
N TYR A 176 -2.07 -22.16 4.55
CA TYR A 176 -1.27 -21.12 5.21
C TYR A 176 -0.21 -21.78 6.10
N ASP A 177 0.93 -21.12 6.25
CA ASP A 177 2.10 -21.65 6.98
C ASP A 177 2.00 -21.50 8.50
N GLY A 178 1.00 -20.75 8.97
CA GLY A 178 0.72 -20.58 10.39
C GLY A 178 -0.43 -19.62 10.63
N VAL A 179 -0.69 -19.35 11.90
CA VAL A 179 -1.67 -18.34 12.33
C VAL A 179 -1.10 -17.43 13.41
N HIS A 180 -1.51 -16.17 13.38
CA HIS A 180 -1.32 -15.18 14.42
C HIS A 180 -2.66 -15.02 15.14
N ILE A 181 -2.73 -15.44 16.41
CA ILE A 181 -3.95 -15.38 17.23
C ILE A 181 -3.87 -14.15 18.14
N GLY A 182 -4.82 -13.23 17.97
CA GLY A 182 -4.91 -11.99 18.73
C GLY A 182 -6.28 -11.77 19.40
N GLY A 183 -6.28 -10.93 20.42
CA GLY A 183 -7.48 -10.52 21.16
C GLY A 183 -7.12 -9.67 22.37
N HIS A 184 -8.10 -9.05 23.01
CA HIS A 184 -7.88 -8.31 24.26
C HIS A 184 -7.96 -9.24 25.46
N GLY A 185 -6.87 -9.34 26.24
CA GLY A 185 -6.85 -10.13 27.47
C GLY A 185 -7.01 -11.63 27.25
N VAL A 186 -6.52 -12.15 26.12
CA VAL A 186 -6.61 -13.57 25.77
C VAL A 186 -5.83 -14.40 26.78
N LYS A 187 -6.47 -15.45 27.30
CA LYS A 187 -5.83 -16.39 28.23
C LYS A 187 -5.21 -17.57 27.50
N LEU A 188 -4.25 -18.24 28.13
CA LEU A 188 -3.59 -19.41 27.54
C LEU A 188 -4.60 -20.50 27.19
N GLU A 189 -5.57 -20.77 28.08
CA GLU A 189 -6.56 -21.83 27.88
C GLU A 189 -7.48 -21.54 26.68
N GLU A 190 -7.69 -20.26 26.36
CA GLU A 190 -8.46 -19.84 25.18
C GLU A 190 -7.65 -20.05 23.89
N VAL A 191 -6.33 -19.87 23.94
CA VAL A 191 -5.44 -20.16 22.81
C VAL A 191 -5.36 -21.67 22.57
N GLU A 192 -5.17 -22.47 23.63
CA GLU A 192 -5.17 -23.93 23.56
C GLU A 192 -6.48 -24.44 22.97
N TYR A 193 -7.63 -23.93 23.46
CA TYR A 193 -8.94 -24.25 22.89
C TYR A 193 -9.03 -23.98 21.39
N ILE A 194 -8.56 -22.80 20.93
CA ILE A 194 -8.60 -22.42 19.51
C ILE A 194 -7.74 -23.37 18.67
N ILE A 195 -6.58 -23.78 19.17
CA ILE A 195 -5.68 -24.70 18.47
C ILE A 195 -6.31 -26.09 18.42
N ASP A 196 -6.67 -26.67 19.56
CA ASP A 196 -7.19 -28.03 19.64
C ASP A 196 -8.48 -28.18 18.83
N LYS A 197 -9.42 -27.24 19.01
CA LYS A 197 -10.67 -27.24 18.25
C LYS A 197 -10.44 -26.90 16.78
N GLY A 198 -9.45 -26.06 16.48
CA GLY A 198 -9.04 -25.74 15.13
C GLY A 198 -8.48 -26.94 14.37
N GLU A 199 -7.72 -27.81 15.03
CA GLU A 199 -7.22 -29.08 14.48
C GLU A 199 -8.36 -30.06 14.15
N GLU A 200 -9.40 -30.08 14.98
CA GLU A 200 -10.62 -30.84 14.65
C GLU A 200 -11.30 -30.28 13.40
N PHE A 201 -11.53 -28.97 13.35
CA PHE A 201 -12.17 -28.32 12.20
C PHE A 201 -11.35 -28.41 10.92
N ALA A 202 -10.02 -28.44 11.01
CA ALA A 202 -9.14 -28.53 9.85
C ALA A 202 -9.37 -29.83 9.04
N LYS A 203 -9.88 -30.90 9.65
CA LYS A 203 -10.13 -32.18 8.97
C LYS A 203 -11.24 -32.10 7.93
N ASN A 204 -12.21 -31.23 8.13
CA ASN A 204 -13.40 -31.06 7.30
C ASN A 204 -13.77 -29.59 7.12
N TRP A 205 -12.76 -28.72 7.05
CA TRP A 205 -12.93 -27.26 7.05
C TRP A 205 -13.85 -26.75 5.93
N MET A 206 -13.89 -27.45 4.78
CA MET A 206 -14.77 -27.13 3.65
C MET A 206 -16.24 -27.11 4.04
N ASP A 207 -16.65 -27.96 5.01
CA ASP A 207 -18.05 -28.03 5.47
C ASP A 207 -18.50 -26.73 6.12
N TYR A 208 -17.57 -25.96 6.68
CA TYR A 208 -17.87 -24.73 7.43
C TYR A 208 -17.70 -23.44 6.61
N VAL A 209 -17.28 -23.52 5.34
CA VAL A 209 -17.01 -22.34 4.50
C VAL A 209 -18.22 -21.42 4.39
N HIS A 210 -19.42 -22.00 4.27
CA HIS A 210 -20.68 -21.27 4.16
C HIS A 210 -20.99 -20.38 5.38
N GLU A 211 -20.41 -20.68 6.55
CA GLU A 211 -20.60 -19.90 7.78
C GLU A 211 -19.71 -18.62 7.83
N PHE A 212 -18.73 -18.47 6.93
CA PHE A 212 -17.75 -17.38 6.93
C PHE A 212 -17.76 -16.57 5.62
N GLN A 213 -18.91 -16.51 4.99
CA GLN A 213 -19.16 -15.67 3.82
C GLN A 213 -19.78 -14.35 4.27
N PHE A 214 -18.92 -13.42 4.73
CA PHE A 214 -19.30 -12.05 5.07
C PHE A 214 -18.77 -11.06 4.01
N PRO A 215 -19.25 -11.13 2.75
CA PRO A 215 -18.73 -10.29 1.68
C PRO A 215 -19.13 -8.83 1.89
N MET A 216 -18.25 -7.90 1.49
CA MET A 216 -18.65 -6.50 1.39
C MET A 216 -19.71 -6.35 0.27
N PRO A 217 -20.76 -5.52 0.45
CA PRO A 217 -21.71 -5.24 -0.60
C PRO A 217 -21.02 -4.72 -1.88
N ASN A 218 -21.31 -5.36 -3.02
CA ASN A 218 -20.66 -5.09 -4.32
C ASN A 218 -19.12 -5.23 -4.29
N GLY A 219 -18.60 -6.08 -3.40
CA GLY A 219 -17.15 -6.31 -3.28
C GLY A 219 -16.54 -6.90 -4.55
N PHE A 220 -15.42 -6.33 -4.96
CA PHE A 220 -14.57 -6.85 -6.02
C PHE A 220 -13.77 -8.05 -5.53
N TYR A 221 -13.70 -9.11 -6.34
CA TYR A 221 -12.81 -10.25 -6.13
C TYR A 221 -11.93 -10.43 -7.36
N TYR A 222 -10.65 -10.67 -7.13
CA TYR A 222 -9.66 -10.87 -8.19
C TYR A 222 -9.91 -12.15 -8.98
N TYR A 223 -10.45 -13.18 -8.34
CA TYR A 223 -10.86 -14.43 -8.99
C TYR A 223 -12.38 -14.56 -9.04
N GLU A 224 -12.89 -15.36 -9.97
CA GLU A 224 -14.31 -15.71 -10.05
C GLU A 224 -14.73 -16.60 -8.88
N LYS A 225 -16.03 -16.63 -8.58
CA LYS A 225 -16.57 -17.44 -7.47
C LYS A 225 -16.78 -18.86 -7.95
N ASP A 226 -16.33 -19.82 -7.15
CA ASP A 226 -16.74 -21.20 -7.34
C ASP A 226 -18.04 -21.43 -6.56
N GLU A 227 -19.17 -21.58 -7.25
CA GLU A 227 -20.47 -21.77 -6.61
C GLU A 227 -20.59 -23.12 -5.87
N LYS A 228 -19.74 -24.11 -6.18
CA LYS A 228 -19.77 -25.41 -5.49
C LYS A 228 -19.10 -25.33 -4.12
N THR A 229 -17.96 -24.65 -4.06
CA THR A 229 -17.14 -24.58 -2.83
C THR A 229 -17.40 -23.32 -2.02
N GLY A 230 -17.97 -22.27 -2.63
CA GLY A 230 -18.10 -20.95 -2.03
C GLY A 230 -16.79 -20.15 -1.97
N LEU A 231 -15.70 -20.70 -2.52
CA LEU A 231 -14.38 -20.07 -2.56
C LEU A 231 -14.13 -19.43 -3.94
N ASN A 232 -12.87 -19.38 -4.37
CA ASN A 232 -12.48 -18.83 -5.66
C ASN A 232 -12.17 -19.95 -6.64
N THR A 233 -12.42 -19.70 -7.92
CA THR A 233 -11.82 -20.47 -9.01
C THR A 233 -10.36 -20.04 -9.22
N LYS A 234 -9.68 -20.69 -10.17
CA LYS A 234 -8.35 -20.26 -10.68
C LYS A 234 -8.44 -19.18 -11.77
N THR A 235 -9.65 -18.76 -12.15
CA THR A 235 -9.87 -17.81 -13.25
C THR A 235 -9.90 -16.39 -12.70
N PRO A 236 -8.98 -15.50 -13.11
CA PRO A 236 -9.06 -14.10 -12.73
C PRO A 236 -10.27 -13.41 -13.35
N THR A 237 -10.93 -12.56 -12.58
CA THR A 237 -12.01 -11.68 -13.03
C THR A 237 -11.52 -10.77 -14.16
N ASN A 238 -12.27 -10.69 -15.26
CA ASN A 238 -11.94 -9.77 -16.36
C ASN A 238 -12.06 -8.30 -15.92
N ARG A 239 -10.92 -7.60 -15.83
CA ARG A 239 -10.84 -6.18 -15.42
C ARG A 239 -10.96 -5.18 -16.56
N LYS A 240 -10.73 -5.58 -17.83
CA LYS A 240 -10.54 -4.65 -18.96
C LYS A 240 -11.73 -3.72 -19.20
N ASN A 241 -12.95 -4.25 -19.11
CA ASN A 241 -14.18 -3.50 -19.40
C ASN A 241 -14.93 -3.04 -18.15
N ARG A 242 -14.33 -3.19 -16.95
CA ARG A 242 -14.97 -2.75 -15.70
C ARG A 242 -14.89 -1.21 -15.59
N PRO A 243 -15.94 -0.57 -15.05
CA PRO A 243 -15.95 0.88 -14.87
C PRO A 243 -14.80 1.35 -13.97
N LEU A 244 -14.40 2.61 -14.12
CA LEU A 244 -13.38 3.21 -13.25
C LEU A 244 -13.99 3.54 -11.88
N ASP A 245 -13.28 3.22 -10.80
CA ASP A 245 -13.73 3.49 -9.42
C ASP A 245 -13.74 4.99 -9.06
N THR A 246 -13.16 5.84 -9.91
CA THR A 246 -13.21 7.30 -9.77
C THR A 246 -13.05 8.01 -11.11
N THR A 247 -13.44 9.28 -11.17
CA THR A 247 -13.38 10.10 -12.38
C THR A 247 -11.95 10.50 -12.73
N VAL A 248 -11.66 10.55 -14.03
CA VAL A 248 -10.36 10.97 -14.57
C VAL A 248 -10.50 12.36 -15.18
N PRO A 249 -9.91 13.41 -14.57
CA PRO A 249 -9.99 14.77 -15.12
C PRO A 249 -9.33 14.88 -16.50
N ALA A 250 -9.88 15.73 -17.38
CA ALA A 250 -9.28 16.02 -18.70
C ALA A 250 -7.83 16.54 -18.59
N MET A 251 -7.54 17.25 -17.50
CA MET A 251 -6.21 17.73 -17.15
C MET A 251 -5.16 16.60 -17.09
N TYR A 252 -5.55 15.35 -16.79
CA TYR A 252 -4.62 14.21 -16.83
C TYR A 252 -4.12 13.92 -18.25
N SER A 253 -5.00 13.97 -19.26
CA SER A 253 -4.62 13.80 -20.67
C SER A 253 -3.66 14.89 -21.13
N PHE A 254 -3.91 16.15 -20.76
CA PHE A 254 -3.02 17.25 -21.08
C PHE A 254 -1.64 17.10 -20.40
N ASN A 255 -1.60 16.70 -19.12
CA ASN A 255 -0.33 16.42 -18.44
C ASN A 255 0.49 15.31 -19.11
N ARG A 256 -0.17 14.23 -19.57
CA ARG A 256 0.49 13.15 -20.33
C ARG A 256 1.12 13.68 -21.61
N PHE A 257 0.35 14.45 -22.38
CA PHE A 257 0.85 15.07 -23.61
C PHE A 257 2.07 15.97 -23.34
N MET A 258 1.99 16.84 -22.33
CA MET A 258 3.11 17.71 -21.96
C MET A 258 4.33 16.92 -21.48
N HIS A 259 4.13 15.81 -20.77
CA HIS A 259 5.20 14.91 -20.35
C HIS A 259 5.90 14.27 -21.56
N GLU A 260 5.14 13.70 -22.50
CA GLU A 260 5.72 13.12 -23.71
C GLU A 260 6.45 14.16 -24.58
N LEU A 261 5.92 15.38 -24.67
CA LEU A 261 6.51 16.46 -25.45
C LEU A 261 7.82 16.99 -24.84
N MET A 262 7.88 17.17 -23.52
CA MET A 262 8.97 17.91 -22.87
C MET A 262 9.88 17.08 -21.97
N PHE A 263 9.39 15.98 -21.40
CA PHE A 263 10.05 15.26 -20.31
C PHE A 263 10.52 13.85 -20.68
N GLU A 264 10.06 13.27 -21.80
CA GLU A 264 10.53 11.94 -22.24
C GLU A 264 11.90 12.04 -22.94
N PRO A 265 12.96 11.38 -22.44
CA PRO A 265 14.29 11.46 -23.05
C PRO A 265 14.29 11.03 -24.51
N GLY A 266 14.97 11.83 -25.36
CA GLY A 266 15.05 11.56 -26.79
C GLY A 266 13.82 11.94 -27.61
N LYS A 267 12.76 12.49 -26.98
CA LYS A 267 11.56 12.97 -27.68
C LYS A 267 11.44 14.49 -27.65
N GLY A 268 10.73 15.02 -28.66
CA GLY A 268 10.19 16.38 -28.69
C GLY A 268 11.20 17.46 -28.27
N LEU A 269 10.84 18.18 -27.21
CA LEU A 269 11.56 19.34 -26.68
C LEU A 269 12.58 19.00 -25.59
N PHE A 270 12.79 17.72 -25.27
CA PHE A 270 13.64 17.30 -24.15
C PHE A 270 15.06 17.88 -24.23
N GLY A 271 15.72 17.76 -25.38
CA GLY A 271 17.09 18.25 -25.56
C GLY A 271 17.21 19.77 -25.43
N MET A 272 16.20 20.51 -25.91
CA MET A 272 16.11 21.96 -25.76
C MET A 272 15.94 22.33 -24.28
N MET A 273 14.99 21.70 -23.58
CA MET A 273 14.75 21.93 -22.15
C MET A 273 15.99 21.64 -21.31
N ARG A 274 16.67 20.52 -21.58
CA ARG A 274 17.93 20.19 -20.91
C ARG A 274 19.01 21.23 -21.14
N SER A 275 19.11 21.78 -22.35
CA SER A 275 20.08 22.83 -22.68
C SER A 275 19.77 24.14 -21.95
N ILE A 276 18.49 24.54 -21.90
CA ILE A 276 18.03 25.71 -21.13
C ILE A 276 18.36 25.54 -19.65
N VAL A 277 17.99 24.41 -19.07
CA VAL A 277 18.24 24.09 -17.65
C VAL A 277 19.72 24.09 -17.33
N LYS A 278 20.58 23.53 -18.19
CA LYS A 278 22.04 23.52 -17.99
C LYS A 278 22.65 24.92 -17.95
N SER A 279 22.09 25.87 -18.70
CA SER A 279 22.50 27.28 -18.67
C SER A 279 22.00 28.01 -17.41
N ILE A 280 20.81 27.64 -16.91
CA ILE A 280 20.21 28.23 -15.71
C ILE A 280 20.91 27.74 -14.44
N ASP A 281 21.30 26.46 -14.38
CA ASP A 281 21.97 25.84 -13.24
C ASP A 281 23.22 26.61 -12.81
N GLY A 282 23.24 27.06 -11.55
CA GLY A 282 24.27 27.89 -10.91
C GLY A 282 24.23 29.38 -11.26
N SER A 283 23.38 29.79 -12.21
CA SER A 283 23.30 31.18 -12.68
C SER A 283 22.50 32.08 -11.73
N SER A 284 22.50 33.40 -11.97
CA SER A 284 21.66 34.34 -11.24
C SER A 284 20.16 34.14 -11.47
N MET A 285 19.76 33.45 -12.55
CA MET A 285 18.37 33.18 -12.91
C MET A 285 17.78 31.95 -12.22
N GLU A 286 18.61 31.11 -11.58
CA GLU A 286 18.17 29.85 -10.97
C GLU A 286 17.02 30.05 -9.97
N HIS A 287 17.14 31.02 -9.07
CA HIS A 287 16.10 31.30 -8.08
C HIS A 287 14.76 31.73 -8.71
N ALA A 288 14.80 32.52 -9.78
CA ALA A 288 13.60 32.93 -10.50
C ALA A 288 12.95 31.72 -11.20
N PHE A 289 13.76 30.85 -11.82
CA PHE A 289 13.29 29.62 -12.45
C PHE A 289 12.67 28.66 -11.43
N THR A 290 13.31 28.45 -10.27
CA THR A 290 12.77 27.62 -9.19
C THR A 290 11.43 28.13 -8.68
N ARG A 291 11.27 29.46 -8.51
CA ARG A 291 9.99 30.07 -8.12
C ARG A 291 8.91 29.89 -9.19
N PHE A 292 9.27 30.04 -10.46
CA PHE A 292 8.36 29.84 -11.58
C PHE A 292 7.89 28.39 -11.69
N GLU A 293 8.81 27.42 -11.61
CA GLU A 293 8.47 26.00 -11.55
C GLU A 293 7.54 25.72 -10.37
N HIS A 294 7.88 26.21 -9.18
CA HIS A 294 7.10 25.96 -7.98
C HIS A 294 5.68 26.52 -8.12
N LEU A 295 5.51 27.73 -8.64
CA LEU A 295 4.20 28.33 -8.90
C LEU A 295 3.35 27.44 -9.83
N ILE A 296 3.92 27.01 -10.96
CA ILE A 296 3.24 26.10 -11.89
C ILE A 296 2.81 24.82 -11.19
N LYS A 297 3.72 24.21 -10.42
CA LYS A 297 3.47 22.91 -9.78
C LYS A 297 2.52 23.00 -8.58
N VAL A 298 2.46 24.12 -7.87
CA VAL A 298 1.45 24.37 -6.84
C VAL A 298 0.07 24.42 -7.49
N VAL A 299 -0.09 25.23 -8.54
CA VAL A 299 -1.38 25.40 -9.23
C VAL A 299 -1.88 24.09 -9.84
N LEU A 300 -0.99 23.30 -10.46
CA LEU A 300 -1.39 22.08 -11.18
C LEU A 300 -1.46 20.81 -10.30
N PHE A 301 -0.64 20.73 -9.25
CA PHE A 301 -0.39 19.46 -8.53
C PHE A 301 -0.36 19.57 -7.01
N ASP A 302 -0.60 20.75 -6.43
CA ASP A 302 -0.45 21.04 -5.00
C ASP A 302 0.98 20.75 -4.51
N CYS A 303 2.02 21.16 -5.22
CA CYS A 303 3.42 20.81 -4.90
C CYS A 303 3.89 21.30 -3.52
N GLU A 304 4.67 20.47 -2.81
CA GLU A 304 5.34 20.79 -1.54
C GLU A 304 6.83 21.17 -1.71
N ASN A 305 7.31 21.32 -2.96
CA ASN A 305 8.68 21.70 -3.28
C ASN A 305 9.77 20.78 -2.67
N CYS A 306 9.56 19.46 -2.76
CA CYS A 306 10.52 18.45 -2.26
C CYS A 306 11.77 18.27 -3.13
N GLY A 307 11.77 18.79 -4.37
CA GLY A 307 12.89 18.69 -5.32
C GLY A 307 13.14 17.31 -5.94
N ASP A 308 12.64 16.23 -5.34
CA ASP A 308 12.72 14.84 -5.83
C ASP A 308 11.33 14.35 -6.30
N CYS A 309 10.94 14.73 -7.51
CA CYS A 309 9.54 14.66 -7.97
C CYS A 309 9.10 13.24 -8.35
N ALA A 310 7.99 12.74 -7.77
CA ALA A 310 7.40 11.44 -8.09
C ALA A 310 6.09 11.51 -8.90
N LEU A 311 5.88 12.62 -9.62
CA LEU A 311 4.63 12.83 -10.36
C LEU A 311 4.44 11.82 -11.49
N PHE A 312 5.50 11.48 -12.21
CA PHE A 312 5.39 10.61 -13.39
C PHE A 312 5.02 9.19 -13.00
N GLU A 313 5.58 8.71 -11.89
CA GLU A 313 5.36 7.37 -11.34
C GLU A 313 3.97 7.20 -10.73
N LEU A 314 3.35 8.30 -10.26
CA LEU A 314 2.04 8.29 -9.62
C LEU A 314 0.97 9.02 -10.44
N ALA A 315 1.07 8.92 -11.77
CA ALA A 315 0.07 9.41 -12.72
C ALA A 315 -0.30 10.90 -12.51
N PHE A 316 0.71 11.75 -12.31
CA PHE A 316 0.61 13.18 -12.01
C PHE A 316 -0.20 13.49 -10.74
N LEU A 317 -0.01 12.68 -9.70
CA LEU A 317 -0.49 12.95 -8.35
C LEU A 317 0.72 13.07 -7.43
N CYS A 318 0.87 14.20 -6.76
CA CYS A 318 1.99 14.41 -5.85
C CYS A 318 1.79 13.57 -4.57
N PRO A 319 2.61 12.54 -4.29
CA PRO A 319 2.46 11.76 -3.06
C PRO A 319 2.73 12.59 -1.81
N MET A 320 3.61 13.60 -1.91
CA MET A 320 4.03 14.41 -0.76
C MET A 320 2.91 15.31 -0.23
N SER A 321 2.06 15.84 -1.11
CA SER A 321 0.96 16.74 -0.72
C SER A 321 -0.40 16.07 -0.73
N GLN A 322 -0.63 15.13 -1.65
CA GLN A 322 -1.97 14.57 -1.84
C GLN A 322 -2.21 13.31 -1.00
N CYS A 323 -1.16 12.69 -0.44
CA CYS A 323 -1.26 11.61 0.54
C CYS A 323 -0.88 12.10 1.94
N PRO A 324 -1.78 12.04 2.93
CA PRO A 324 -1.45 12.40 4.32
C PRO A 324 -0.31 11.56 4.91
N LYS A 325 -0.15 10.33 4.40
CA LYS A 325 0.91 9.39 4.80
C LYS A 325 2.11 9.37 3.84
N LYS A 326 2.19 10.32 2.89
CA LYS A 326 3.32 10.50 1.95
C LYS A 326 3.81 9.21 1.26
N GLN A 327 2.90 8.27 0.99
CA GLN A 327 3.24 6.94 0.47
C GLN A 327 3.67 7.01 -1.00
N ARG A 328 4.88 6.52 -1.35
CA ARG A 328 5.42 6.53 -2.72
C ARG A 328 5.31 5.18 -3.45
N ASN A 329 5.18 4.06 -2.72
CA ASN A 329 5.15 2.71 -3.31
C ASN A 329 3.83 1.93 -3.16
N GLY A 330 2.72 2.59 -2.86
CA GLY A 330 1.40 1.94 -2.80
C GLY A 330 0.52 2.44 -1.66
N ALA A 331 -0.77 2.11 -1.70
CA ALA A 331 -1.74 2.52 -0.69
C ALA A 331 -1.39 2.03 0.73
N CYS A 332 -1.84 2.75 1.75
CA CYS A 332 -1.91 2.18 3.10
C CYS A 332 -3.02 1.12 3.17
N GLY A 333 -3.03 0.28 4.20
CA GLY A 333 -4.11 -0.72 4.38
C GLY A 333 -5.46 -0.10 4.76
N GLY A 334 -5.50 1.17 5.19
CA GLY A 334 -6.68 1.80 5.77
C GLY A 334 -7.67 2.43 4.79
N SER A 335 -7.35 2.50 3.49
CA SER A 335 -8.36 2.96 2.52
C SER A 335 -9.59 2.07 2.58
N PHE A 336 -10.77 2.69 2.48
CA PHE A 336 -12.05 2.02 2.59
C PHE A 336 -13.01 2.63 1.57
N GLU A 337 -13.60 1.79 0.72
CA GLU A 337 -14.57 2.22 -0.31
C GLU A 337 -14.04 3.30 -1.28
N GLY A 338 -12.74 3.20 -1.57
CA GLY A 338 -11.99 4.09 -2.43
C GLY A 338 -11.57 5.40 -1.74
N TRP A 339 -11.99 5.64 -0.50
CA TRP A 339 -11.71 6.86 0.25
C TRP A 339 -10.40 6.75 1.05
N CYS A 340 -9.78 7.91 1.28
CA CYS A 340 -8.63 8.03 2.17
C CYS A 340 -9.07 7.82 3.63
N GLU A 341 -8.33 7.02 4.41
CA GLU A 341 -8.62 6.79 5.84
C GLU A 341 -8.65 8.08 6.68
N VAL A 342 -7.83 9.08 6.31
CA VAL A 342 -7.74 10.36 7.04
C VAL A 342 -8.86 11.31 6.65
N TYR A 343 -9.39 11.16 5.42
CA TYR A 343 -10.41 12.04 4.85
C TYR A 343 -11.57 11.22 4.25
N PRO A 344 -12.27 10.43 5.08
CA PRO A 344 -13.39 9.61 4.63
C PRO A 344 -14.47 10.49 3.99
N ASN A 345 -15.05 10.05 2.87
CA ASN A 345 -16.08 10.75 2.10
C ASN A 345 -15.71 12.17 1.61
N LYS A 346 -14.44 12.58 1.73
CA LYS A 346 -13.95 13.90 1.31
C LYS A 346 -12.88 13.81 0.22
N LYS A 347 -11.95 12.86 0.36
CA LYS A 347 -10.84 12.69 -0.60
C LYS A 347 -10.68 11.23 -0.97
N LYS A 348 -10.79 10.92 -2.27
CA LYS A 348 -10.45 9.58 -2.78
C LYS A 348 -8.97 9.29 -2.56
N CYS A 349 -8.65 8.04 -2.22
CA CYS A 349 -7.28 7.59 -2.02
C CYS A 349 -6.44 7.93 -3.26
N ILE A 350 -5.23 8.45 -3.04
CA ILE A 350 -4.33 8.85 -4.13
C ILE A 350 -4.04 7.68 -5.09
N TYR A 351 -3.91 6.46 -4.57
CA TYR A 351 -3.65 5.26 -5.39
C TYR A 351 -4.88 4.77 -6.13
N VAL A 352 -6.09 4.98 -5.60
CA VAL A 352 -7.34 4.72 -6.34
C VAL A 352 -7.46 5.67 -7.52
N ARG A 353 -7.11 6.95 -7.32
CA ARG A 353 -7.04 7.96 -8.39
C ARG A 353 -5.94 7.64 -9.42
N ALA A 354 -4.76 7.22 -8.97
CA ALA A 354 -3.66 6.84 -9.85
C ALA A 354 -4.03 5.62 -10.70
N TYR A 355 -4.62 4.60 -10.08
CA TYR A 355 -5.09 3.40 -10.76
C TYR A 355 -6.14 3.74 -11.82
N ALA A 356 -7.17 4.54 -11.50
CA ALA A 356 -8.18 4.93 -12.48
C ALA A 356 -7.60 5.74 -13.65
N ARG A 357 -6.64 6.64 -13.37
CA ARG A 357 -5.91 7.41 -14.39
C ARG A 357 -5.17 6.48 -15.35
N LEU A 358 -4.41 5.53 -14.84
CA LEU A 358 -3.61 4.60 -15.65
C LEU A 358 -4.46 3.55 -16.37
N LYS A 359 -5.49 3.00 -15.69
CA LYS A 359 -6.43 2.02 -16.26
C LYS A 359 -7.16 2.56 -17.49
N LYS A 360 -7.48 3.87 -17.52
CA LYS A 360 -8.05 4.52 -18.71
C LYS A 360 -7.20 4.31 -19.97
N TYR A 361 -5.90 4.09 -19.82
CA TYR A 361 -4.94 3.86 -20.91
C TYR A 361 -4.39 2.42 -20.92
N GLY A 362 -4.85 1.52 -20.04
CA GLY A 362 -4.35 0.16 -19.92
C GLY A 362 -2.95 0.05 -19.31
N GLU A 363 -2.54 1.03 -18.50
CA GLU A 363 -1.19 1.15 -17.94
C GLU A 363 -1.14 0.93 -16.42
N GLU A 364 -2.20 0.40 -15.80
CA GLU A 364 -2.33 0.28 -14.34
C GLU A 364 -1.24 -0.57 -13.68
N GLU A 365 -0.67 -1.54 -14.41
CA GLU A 365 0.42 -2.40 -13.94
C GLU A 365 1.73 -1.61 -13.71
N THR A 366 1.88 -0.39 -14.24
CA THR A 366 3.04 0.46 -13.92
C THR A 366 3.13 0.78 -12.42
N LEU A 367 1.99 0.85 -11.71
CA LEU A 367 1.95 1.00 -10.25
C LEU A 367 2.52 -0.21 -9.51
N ARG A 368 2.54 -1.38 -10.15
CA ARG A 368 3.10 -2.63 -9.63
C ARG A 368 4.62 -2.66 -9.77
N ASP A 369 5.13 -2.23 -10.92
CA ASP A 369 6.51 -2.54 -11.32
C ASP A 369 7.51 -1.43 -11.01
N ILE A 370 7.07 -0.17 -10.87
CA ILE A 370 7.98 0.94 -10.59
C ILE A 370 8.19 1.11 -9.09
N TYR A 371 9.42 0.87 -8.62
CA TYR A 371 9.88 1.29 -7.30
C TYR A 371 10.26 2.78 -7.31
N VAL A 372 9.75 3.53 -6.34
CA VAL A 372 10.05 4.95 -6.15
C VAL A 372 10.83 5.07 -4.83
N PRO A 373 12.07 5.61 -4.80
CA PRO A 373 12.86 5.68 -3.57
C PRO A 373 12.31 6.70 -2.55
N PRO A 374 12.85 6.75 -1.32
CA PRO A 374 12.60 7.85 -0.39
C PRO A 374 12.90 9.21 -1.03
N ALA A 375 12.21 10.26 -0.58
CA ALA A 375 12.50 11.61 -1.07
C ALA A 375 13.90 12.01 -0.65
N ASN A 376 14.74 12.42 -1.61
CA ASN A 376 16.04 12.97 -1.26
C ASN A 376 15.87 14.41 -0.76
N TRP A 377 16.00 14.61 0.56
CA TRP A 377 15.85 15.92 1.18
C TRP A 377 17.02 16.87 0.92
N ASP A 378 18.13 16.42 0.35
CA ASP A 378 19.17 17.33 -0.18
C ASP A 378 18.64 18.21 -1.32
N PHE A 379 17.56 17.77 -1.98
CA PHE A 379 16.88 18.53 -3.01
C PHE A 379 15.74 19.40 -2.45
N TYR A 380 15.52 19.42 -1.15
CA TYR A 380 14.44 20.19 -0.55
C TYR A 380 14.55 21.67 -0.93
N HIS A 381 13.44 22.26 -1.38
CA HIS A 381 13.36 23.61 -1.92
C HIS A 381 14.18 23.91 -3.19
N THR A 382 14.71 22.89 -3.87
CA THR A 382 15.35 23.04 -5.19
C THR A 382 14.37 22.73 -6.33
N ALA A 383 14.67 23.24 -7.53
CA ALA A 383 13.90 23.01 -8.74
C ALA A 383 13.97 21.54 -9.19
N SER A 384 12.85 20.82 -9.12
CA SER A 384 12.83 19.42 -9.58
C SER A 384 12.94 19.28 -11.10
N TRP A 385 12.65 20.31 -11.90
CA TRP A 385 13.01 20.28 -13.32
C TRP A 385 14.51 20.34 -13.53
N ILE A 386 15.24 21.13 -12.73
CA ILE A 386 16.71 21.15 -12.80
C ILE A 386 17.25 19.77 -12.43
N ASN A 387 16.77 19.20 -11.32
CA ASN A 387 17.23 17.89 -10.86
C ASN A 387 16.92 16.77 -11.88
N PHE A 388 15.73 16.79 -12.48
CA PHE A 388 15.32 15.84 -13.51
C PHE A 388 16.17 15.95 -14.78
N PHE A 389 16.18 17.13 -15.41
CA PHE A 389 16.84 17.33 -16.71
C PHE A 389 18.36 17.22 -16.62
N LEU A 390 18.95 17.28 -15.43
CA LEU A 390 20.39 17.08 -15.19
C LEU A 390 20.72 15.70 -14.60
N GLY A 391 19.74 14.78 -14.52
CA GLY A 391 19.95 13.40 -14.08
C GLY A 391 20.30 13.26 -12.58
N ARG A 392 19.97 14.27 -11.76
CA ARG A 392 20.29 14.32 -10.32
C ARG A 392 19.25 13.64 -9.45
N ASP A 393 17.98 13.67 -9.85
CA ASP A 393 16.89 13.02 -9.12
C ASP A 393 16.78 11.52 -9.46
N HIS A 394 15.89 10.82 -8.76
CA HIS A 394 15.67 9.40 -9.00
C HIS A 394 15.09 9.09 -10.39
N VAL A 395 14.25 9.97 -10.94
CA VAL A 395 13.60 9.77 -12.23
C VAL A 395 14.62 9.88 -13.37
N GLY A 396 15.40 10.96 -13.38
CA GLY A 396 16.43 11.19 -14.38
C GLY A 396 17.42 10.02 -14.44
N ARG A 397 17.86 9.53 -13.27
CA ARG A 397 18.70 8.31 -13.20
C ARG A 397 18.01 7.08 -13.80
N ARG A 398 16.75 6.83 -13.42
CA ARG A 398 15.97 5.68 -13.92
C ARG A 398 15.78 5.72 -15.44
N LEU A 399 15.60 6.91 -16.02
CA LEU A 399 15.42 7.11 -17.46
C LEU A 399 16.75 7.29 -18.22
N GLY A 400 17.90 7.07 -17.58
CA GLY A 400 19.21 7.17 -18.25
C GLY A 400 19.61 8.60 -18.64
N VAL A 401 19.03 9.62 -18.01
CA VAL A 401 19.40 11.02 -18.24
C VAL A 401 20.81 11.26 -17.70
N PRO A 402 21.78 11.74 -18.52
CA PRO A 402 23.17 11.83 -18.08
C PRO A 402 23.32 12.81 -16.90
N TYR A 403 24.03 12.35 -15.86
CA TYR A 403 24.26 13.12 -14.64
C TYR A 403 25.14 14.35 -14.89
N VAL A 404 24.75 15.49 -14.32
CA VAL A 404 25.57 16.72 -14.27
C VAL A 404 25.63 17.18 -12.81
N PRO A 405 26.84 17.31 -12.21
CA PRO A 405 26.96 17.74 -10.81
C PRO A 405 26.47 19.19 -10.63
N PRO A 406 25.98 19.56 -9.43
CA PRO A 406 25.66 20.95 -9.08
C PRO A 406 26.85 21.89 -9.27
N LYS A 407 26.66 23.03 -9.95
CA LYS A 407 27.71 24.05 -10.12
C LYS A 407 28.00 24.85 -8.85
N LYS A 408 27.07 24.85 -7.89
CA LYS A 408 27.24 25.43 -6.55
C LYS A 408 26.91 24.36 -5.52
N SER A 409 27.78 24.22 -4.52
CA SER A 409 27.54 23.37 -3.35
C SER A 409 26.42 24.00 -2.54
N SER A 410 25.27 23.34 -2.42
CA SER A 410 24.28 23.64 -1.40
C SER A 410 24.83 23.17 -0.04
N LYS A 411 25.44 24.08 0.70
CA LYS A 411 25.63 23.94 2.15
C LYS A 411 24.81 25.01 2.84
#